data_AF-A0A4P2QQ37-F1
#
_entry.id   AF-A0A4P2QQ37-F1
#
_cell.length_a   1.000
_cell.length_b   1.000
_cell.length_c   1.000
_cell.angle_alpha   90.00
_cell.angle_beta   90.00
_cell.angle_gamma   90.00
#
_symmetry.space_group_name_H-M   'P 1'
#
loop_
_entity.id
_entity.type
_entity.pdbx_description
1 polymer ?
#
loop_
_entity_poly.entity_id
_entity_poly.type
_entity_poly.pdbx_seq_one_letter_code
_entity_poly.pdbx_strand_id
1 'polypeptide(L)'
;MDMHMSPRVLIRTLQMALGGSDVVCDIVVRIALPERDPVTGGDFRVLVEIGGFDEPYSRHVHGVDELQAFLAGCWLVPQILNALAPPGARLTWLGEDDLGFGASPAAAIPA
;
A
#
# COMPACT_ATOMS: atom_id res chain seq x y z
N MET A 1 19.46 -27.28 1.54
CA MET A 1 19.52 -26.21 0.53
C MET A 1 18.75 -25.04 1.10
N ASP A 2 19.45 -24.13 1.77
CA ASP A 2 18.84 -22.90 2.30
C ASP A 2 18.57 -21.95 1.14
N MET A 3 17.34 -21.94 0.67
CA MET A 3 16.84 -20.85 -0.17
C MET A 3 16.86 -19.58 0.67
N HIS A 4 17.83 -18.71 0.42
CA HIS A 4 17.74 -17.31 0.82
C HIS A 4 16.57 -16.68 0.05
N MET A 5 15.36 -16.86 0.58
CA MET A 5 14.18 -16.08 0.21
C MET A 5 14.42 -14.68 0.76
N SER A 6 15.11 -13.82 0.02
CA SER A 6 15.04 -12.39 0.29
C SER A 6 13.55 -12.01 0.33
N PRO A 7 13.03 -11.40 1.40
CA PRO A 7 11.61 -11.07 1.48
C PRO A 7 11.28 -10.15 0.31
N ARG A 8 10.52 -10.65 -0.67
CA ARG A 8 10.12 -9.86 -1.84
C ARG A 8 8.96 -8.96 -1.41
N VAL A 9 9.31 -7.81 -0.84
CA VAL A 9 8.36 -6.78 -0.46
C VAL A 9 8.06 -5.88 -1.65
N LEU A 10 6.79 -5.59 -1.91
CA LEU A 10 6.39 -4.51 -2.80
C LEU A 10 6.53 -3.20 -2.01
N ILE A 11 7.43 -2.33 -2.48
CA ILE A 11 7.63 -1.00 -1.89
C ILE A 11 7.17 0.04 -2.89
N ARG A 12 6.40 1.02 -2.39
CA ARG A 12 6.08 2.25 -3.11
C ARG A 12 6.23 3.45 -2.20
N THR A 13 6.60 4.57 -2.81
CA THR A 13 6.75 5.85 -2.12
C THR A 13 5.78 6.86 -2.71
N LEU A 14 5.14 7.63 -1.83
CA LEU A 14 4.35 8.79 -2.19
C LEU A 14 4.96 10.03 -1.54
N GLN A 15 4.70 11.17 -2.13
CA GLN A 15 4.88 12.46 -1.49
C GLN A 15 3.56 12.95 -0.93
N MET A 16 3.59 13.44 0.31
CA MET A 16 2.49 14.14 0.94
C MET A 16 2.84 15.62 1.07
N ALA A 17 2.01 16.49 0.51
CA ALA A 17 2.09 17.93 0.72
C ALA A 17 0.91 18.39 1.58
N LEU A 18 1.17 19.19 2.62
CA LEU A 18 0.14 19.76 3.46
C LEU A 18 -0.46 21.03 2.80
N GLY A 19 -1.78 21.19 2.86
CA GLY A 19 -2.44 22.35 2.29
C GLY A 19 -1.90 23.67 2.87
N GLY A 20 -1.28 24.50 2.02
CA GLY A 20 -0.71 25.79 2.43
C GLY A 20 0.72 25.73 2.99
N SER A 21 1.40 24.58 2.89
CA SER A 21 2.80 24.42 3.27
C SER A 21 3.64 23.97 2.07
N ASP A 22 4.88 24.45 1.98
CA ASP A 22 5.90 23.94 1.05
C ASP A 22 6.59 22.66 1.58
N VAL A 23 6.19 22.18 2.77
CA VAL A 23 6.73 20.96 3.36
C VAL A 23 6.14 19.74 2.66
N VAL A 24 7.04 18.90 2.15
CA VAL A 24 6.72 17.61 1.53
C VAL A 24 7.34 16.51 2.39
N CYS A 25 6.54 15.49 2.68
CA CYS A 25 6.95 14.32 3.45
C CYS A 25 6.88 13.07 2.56
N ASP A 26 7.86 12.17 2.69
CA ASP A 26 7.79 10.87 2.03
C ASP A 26 6.93 9.90 2.85
N ILE A 27 5.92 9.34 2.20
CA ILE A 27 5.10 8.24 2.71
C ILE A 27 5.58 6.95 2.05
N VAL A 28 5.91 5.94 2.85
CA VAL A 28 6.42 4.66 2.34
C VAL A 28 5.42 3.55 2.63
N VAL A 29 4.91 2.94 1.57
CA VAL A 29 4.04 1.76 1.62
C VAL A 29 4.88 0.52 1.38
N ARG A 30 4.71 -0.49 2.24
CA ARG A 30 5.28 -1.83 2.10
C ARG A 30 4.19 -2.87 2.17
N ILE A 31 4.16 -3.76 1.19
CA ILE A 31 3.30 -4.95 1.18
C ILE A 31 4.21 -6.17 1.09
N ALA A 32 4.22 -6.99 2.14
CA ALA A 32 5.01 -8.21 2.17
C ALA A 32 4.50 -9.25 1.15
N LEU A 33 5.21 -10.36 0.97
CA LEU A 33 4.60 -11.50 0.29
C LEU A 33 3.49 -12.10 1.17
N PRO A 34 2.45 -12.68 0.56
CA PRO A 34 1.51 -13.53 1.28
C PRO A 34 2.23 -14.68 1.98
N GLU A 35 1.78 -14.98 3.18
CA GLU A 35 2.20 -16.12 3.97
C GLU A 35 0.98 -16.83 4.56
N ARG A 36 1.14 -18.09 4.94
CA ARG A 36 0.06 -18.81 5.63
C ARG A 36 -0.24 -18.16 6.98
N ASP A 37 -1.51 -18.02 7.32
CA ASP A 37 -1.89 -17.57 8.65
C ASP A 37 -1.52 -18.65 9.69
N PRO A 38 -0.78 -18.29 10.76
CA PRO A 38 -0.47 -19.22 11.84
C PRO A 38 -1.71 -19.64 12.66
N VAL A 39 -2.84 -18.92 12.56
CA VAL A 39 -4.07 -19.27 13.25
C VAL A 39 -5.04 -19.91 12.25
N THR A 40 -5.50 -21.13 12.54
CA THR A 40 -6.52 -21.82 11.72
C THR A 40 -7.78 -20.96 11.62
N GLY A 41 -8.08 -20.42 10.44
CA GLY A 41 -9.24 -19.56 10.20
C GLY A 41 -9.09 -18.50 9.11
N GLY A 42 -7.85 -18.24 8.65
CA GLY A 42 -7.55 -17.53 7.40
C GLY A 42 -6.51 -18.33 6.64
N ASP A 43 -6.67 -18.58 5.35
CA ASP A 43 -5.74 -19.48 4.65
C ASP A 43 -4.40 -18.78 4.40
N PHE A 44 -4.43 -17.48 4.09
CA PHE A 44 -3.25 -16.64 3.87
C PHE A 44 -3.44 -15.22 4.41
N ARG A 45 -2.32 -14.57 4.72
CA ARG A 45 -2.26 -13.17 5.14
C ARG A 45 -1.11 -12.44 4.49
N VAL A 46 -1.24 -11.13 4.37
CA VAL A 46 -0.16 -10.24 3.93
C VAL A 46 0.02 -9.12 4.95
N LEU A 47 1.27 -8.75 5.25
CA LEU A 47 1.56 -7.58 6.08
C LEU A 47 1.55 -6.32 5.22
N VAL A 48 0.74 -5.34 5.61
CA VAL A 48 0.71 -3.98 5.04
C VAL A 48 1.27 -3.01 6.07
N GLU A 49 2.29 -2.26 5.67
CA GLU A 49 2.91 -1.22 6.49
C GLU A 49 2.92 0.12 5.75
N ILE A 50 2.56 1.19 6.44
CA ILE A 50 2.60 2.55 5.90
C ILE A 50 3.29 3.46 6.92
N GLY A 51 4.44 4.00 6.53
CA GLY A 51 5.21 4.96 7.32
C GLY A 51 5.22 6.35 6.70
N GLY A 52 5.62 7.36 7.49
CA GLY A 52 5.68 8.77 7.07
C GLY A 52 4.57 9.65 7.65
N PHE A 53 3.61 9.05 8.37
CA PHE A 53 2.65 9.74 9.23
C PHE A 53 3.15 9.77 10.69
N ASP A 54 2.51 10.59 11.53
CA ASP A 54 2.81 10.66 12.97
C ASP A 54 2.65 9.31 13.68
N GLU A 55 1.62 8.55 13.28
CA GLU A 55 1.41 7.16 13.71
C GLU A 55 1.55 6.21 12.51
N PRO A 56 2.52 5.27 12.52
CA PRO A 56 2.69 4.32 11.42
C PRO A 56 1.58 3.26 11.44
N TYR A 57 1.08 2.90 10.26
CA TYR A 57 0.13 1.81 10.10
C TYR A 57 0.86 0.49 9.89
N SER A 58 0.45 -0.56 10.61
CA SER A 58 0.96 -1.93 10.42
C SER A 58 -0.12 -2.95 10.79
N ARG A 59 -0.63 -3.68 9.79
CA ARG A 59 -1.69 -4.69 9.96
C ARG A 59 -1.58 -5.83 8.96
N HIS A 60 -2.04 -7.01 9.36
CA HIS A 60 -2.24 -8.13 8.46
C HIS A 60 -3.60 -8.02 7.75
N VAL A 61 -3.61 -8.32 6.46
CA VAL A 61 -4.81 -8.43 5.63
C VAL A 61 -4.93 -9.88 5.17
N HIS A 62 -6.12 -10.46 5.29
CA HIS A 62 -6.33 -11.90 5.10
C HIS A 62 -7.06 -12.20 3.79
N GLY A 63 -6.79 -13.39 3.23
CA GLY A 63 -7.46 -13.96 2.07
C GLY A 63 -7.53 -15.48 2.16
N VAL A 64 -8.39 -16.09 1.34
CA VAL A 64 -8.52 -17.56 1.24
C VAL A 64 -7.40 -18.20 0.40
N ASP A 65 -6.64 -17.38 -0.32
CA ASP A 65 -5.42 -17.77 -1.05
C ASP A 65 -4.40 -16.62 -1.05
N GLU A 66 -3.17 -16.91 -1.52
CA GLU A 66 -2.07 -15.94 -1.59
C GLU A 66 -2.44 -14.71 -2.43
N LEU A 67 -3.08 -14.93 -3.58
CA LEU A 67 -3.42 -13.86 -4.51
C LEU A 67 -4.48 -12.96 -3.90
N GLN A 68 -5.52 -13.52 -3.29
CA GLN A 68 -6.58 -12.76 -2.64
C GLN A 68 -6.03 -11.94 -1.47
N ALA A 69 -5.17 -12.51 -0.63
CA ALA A 69 -4.55 -11.78 0.48
C ALA A 69 -3.73 -10.60 -0.06
N PHE A 70 -2.93 -10.82 -1.10
CA PHE A 70 -2.13 -9.77 -1.73
C PHE A 70 -2.98 -8.65 -2.34
N LEU A 71 -3.96 -9.01 -3.18
CA LEU A 71 -4.85 -8.05 -3.83
C LEU A 71 -5.67 -7.26 -2.81
N ALA A 72 -6.12 -7.89 -1.73
CA ALA A 72 -6.80 -7.21 -0.64
C ALA A 72 -5.88 -6.18 0.03
N GLY A 73 -4.61 -6.52 0.27
CA GLY A 73 -3.60 -5.58 0.76
C GLY A 73 -3.43 -4.37 -0.16
N CYS A 74 -3.26 -4.61 -1.47
CA CYS A 74 -3.13 -3.54 -2.46
C CYS A 74 -4.36 -2.63 -2.52
N TRP A 75 -5.57 -3.21 -2.49
CA TRP A 75 -6.82 -2.45 -2.56
C TRP A 75 -7.09 -1.61 -1.31
N LEU A 76 -6.65 -2.08 -0.14
CA LEU A 76 -6.85 -1.38 1.13
C LEU A 76 -5.95 -0.14 1.26
N VAL A 77 -4.74 -0.17 0.68
CA VAL A 77 -3.73 0.90 0.85
C VAL A 77 -4.27 2.29 0.49
N PRO A 78 -4.88 2.53 -0.69
CA PRO A 78 -5.42 3.86 -1.01
C PRO A 78 -6.45 4.36 0.00
N GLN A 79 -7.24 3.46 0.58
CA GLN A 79 -8.26 3.81 1.58
C GLN A 79 -7.63 4.20 2.91
N ILE A 80 -6.61 3.46 3.35
CA ILE A 80 -5.85 3.78 4.56
C ILE A 80 -5.11 5.11 4.38
N LEU A 81 -4.47 5.31 3.23
CA LEU A 81 -3.77 6.56 2.92
C LEU A 81 -4.71 7.77 3.01
N ASN A 82 -5.91 7.67 2.44
CA ASN A 82 -6.92 8.73 2.54
C ASN A 82 -7.42 8.95 3.98
N ALA A 83 -7.50 7.89 4.79
CA ALA A 83 -7.92 7.99 6.19
C ALA A 83 -6.84 8.57 7.12
N LEU A 84 -5.56 8.30 6.83
CA LEU A 84 -4.42 8.80 7.59
C LEU A 84 -3.98 10.20 7.16
N ALA A 85 -4.26 10.59 5.92
CA ALA A 85 -3.91 11.91 5.40
C ALA A 85 -4.64 13.02 6.19
N PRO A 86 -3.90 14.03 6.68
CA PRO A 86 -4.51 15.20 7.30
C PRO A 86 -5.48 15.91 6.34
N PRO A 87 -6.53 16.58 6.85
CA PRO A 87 -7.44 17.35 6.02
C PRO A 87 -6.71 18.36 5.14
N GLY A 88 -6.97 18.31 3.83
CA GLY A 88 -6.34 19.18 2.84
C GLY A 88 -4.94 18.77 2.40
N ALA A 89 -4.40 17.64 2.91
CA ALA A 89 -3.18 17.05 2.37
C ALA A 89 -3.41 16.52 0.96
N ARG A 90 -2.38 16.61 0.12
CA ARG A 90 -2.35 16.01 -1.22
C ARG A 90 -1.30 14.91 -1.24
N LEU A 91 -1.71 13.71 -1.65
CA LEU A 91 -0.84 12.57 -1.85
C LEU A 91 -0.52 12.45 -3.34
N THR A 92 0.75 12.22 -3.68
CA THR A 92 1.22 12.04 -5.06
C THR A 92 2.16 10.85 -5.10
N TRP A 93 1.82 9.82 -5.88
CA TRP A 93 2.69 8.67 -6.04
C TRP A 93 3.97 9.04 -6.80
N LEU A 94 5.12 8.55 -6.34
CA LEU A 94 6.37 8.71 -7.05
C LEU A 94 6.61 7.51 -7.97
N GLY A 95 6.69 7.78 -9.27
CA GLY A 95 6.90 6.76 -10.30
C GLY A 95 5.59 6.34 -10.98
N GLU A 96 4.90 5.35 -10.42
CA GLU A 96 3.64 4.81 -10.96
C GLU A 96 2.42 5.29 -10.18
N ASP A 97 1.30 5.50 -10.86
CA ASP A 97 0.16 6.30 -10.37
C ASP A 97 -0.66 5.68 -9.23
N ASP A 98 -0.50 4.38 -8.95
CA ASP A 98 -1.15 3.64 -7.84
C ASP A 98 -0.80 2.16 -7.97
N LEU A 99 0.05 1.58 -7.10
CA LEU A 99 0.37 0.14 -6.85
C LEU A 99 0.15 -0.93 -7.98
N GLY A 100 -0.02 -0.54 -9.24
CA GLY A 100 -0.67 -1.31 -10.31
C GLY A 100 -2.22 -1.24 -10.42
N PHE A 101 -2.96 -0.48 -9.60
CA PHE A 101 -4.45 -0.55 -9.48
C PHE A 101 -5.23 0.72 -9.83
N GLY A 102 -4.55 1.82 -10.12
CA GLY A 102 -5.22 3.09 -10.39
C GLY A 102 -5.96 3.05 -11.72
N ALA A 103 -7.26 3.30 -11.70
CA ALA A 103 -7.93 3.76 -12.91
C ALA A 103 -7.35 5.15 -13.21
N SER A 104 -6.46 5.23 -14.21
CA SER A 104 -6.04 6.52 -14.74
C SER A 104 -7.30 7.26 -15.20
N PRO A 105 -7.63 8.45 -14.65
CA PRO A 105 -8.76 9.23 -15.14
C PRO A 105 -8.52 9.81 -16.55
N ALA A 106 -7.40 9.47 -17.19
CA ALA A 106 -6.98 10.01 -18.47
C ALA A 106 -6.58 8.91 -19.47
N ALA A 107 -7.47 7.94 -19.67
CA ALA A 107 -7.60 7.27 -20.97
C ALA A 107 -9.05 7.44 -21.47
N ALA A 108 -9.57 8.67 -21.39
CA ALA A 108 -10.62 9.09 -22.31
C ALA A 108 -10.00 9.03 -23.71
N ILE A 109 -10.36 7.99 -24.46
CA ILE A 109 -10.01 7.83 -25.86
C ILE A 109 -10.36 9.14 -26.58
N PRO A 110 -9.41 9.85 -27.19
CA PRO A 110 -9.76 11.01 -28.00
C PRO A 110 -10.43 10.56 -29.30
N ALA A 111 -11.64 11.10 -29.49
CA ALA A 111 -12.53 11.12 -30.66
C ALA A 111 -13.21 9.81 -31.07
#